data_AF-A0AAV6NWR7-F1
#
_entry.id   AF-A0AAV6NWR7-F1
#
_cell.length_a   1.000
_cell.length_b   1.000
_cell.length_c   1.000
_cell.angle_alpha   90.00
_cell.angle_beta   90.00
_cell.angle_gamma   90.00
#
_symmetry.space_group_name_H-M   'P 1'
#
loop_
_entity.id
_entity.type
_entity.pdbx_description
1 polymer ?
#
loop_
_entity_poly.entity_id
_entity_poly.type
_entity_poly.pdbx_seq_one_letter_code
_entity_poly.pdbx_strand_id
1 'polypeptide(L)'
;MAINLLKTVPKVQCSITSKPSTSLFFTTRRSFSVPLYSPLALAVSSMSYEKELAAAKKAASLAARLCQKVQKALLQSDVQSKSDRSPVTVADYGSQALVSFVLERELPSEPFSMVAEEDSGDLRKESGQETLHRITELVNETLSSEGSYSASTLTAEDVLRAIDNGKSEGGPTGRHWVLDPIDGTKGFLRGDQYATALALLDDGKVVLGVLACPNLPLEPIGSSSQHSPLGDVGCLFFSTVGAGTYMQSLAGSTLTKVSVSTTENSEEASFFESYEAAHSLHDLTSSIAQKLGVKAPPVRIDSQAKYGALSRGDGAIYLRFPHKGYREKIWDHAAGCIVVTEAGGVVTDAAGNALDFSRGRYLDLHEGIIVTNQRLMPSLLKAVQEALQQRTSSTL
;
A
#
# COMPACT_ATOMS: atom_id res chain seq x y z
N MET A 1 -7.31 82.34 18.59
CA MET A 1 -6.26 81.65 19.38
C MET A 1 -5.37 80.93 18.39
N ALA A 2 -4.32 81.56 17.83
CA ALA A 2 -2.98 81.75 18.43
C ALA A 2 -2.27 80.38 18.66
N ILE A 3 -1.09 80.02 18.11
CA ILE A 3 0.02 80.75 17.47
C ILE A 3 0.89 79.73 16.66
N ASN A 4 1.43 80.20 15.53
CA ASN A 4 2.52 79.65 14.70
C ASN A 4 3.87 79.54 15.45
N LEU A 5 4.79 78.66 15.01
CA LEU A 5 6.17 79.07 14.68
C LEU A 5 6.99 78.02 13.92
N LEU A 6 7.44 78.45 12.74
CA LEU A 6 8.47 77.91 11.85
C LEU A 6 9.90 78.17 12.39
N LYS A 7 10.88 77.56 11.67
CA LYS A 7 12.27 78.00 11.36
C LYS A 7 13.38 77.21 12.07
N THR A 8 14.57 76.91 11.53
CA THR A 8 15.22 76.91 10.20
C THR A 8 16.59 76.21 10.33
N VAL A 9 17.14 75.80 9.19
CA VAL A 9 18.46 75.20 8.84
C VAL A 9 19.70 75.94 9.42
N PRO A 10 20.88 75.29 9.50
CA PRO A 10 21.94 75.66 8.54
C PRO A 10 22.73 74.49 7.91
N LYS A 11 23.22 74.75 6.68
CA LYS A 11 24.18 73.97 5.90
C LYS A 11 25.59 74.08 6.51
N VAL A 12 26.37 73.00 6.43
CA VAL A 12 27.84 73.10 6.36
C VAL A 12 28.33 72.22 5.20
N GLN A 13 29.16 72.85 4.38
CA GLN A 13 29.80 72.35 3.18
C GLN A 13 31.29 72.21 3.53
N CYS A 14 31.92 71.07 3.26
CA CYS A 14 33.39 71.00 3.22
C CYS A 14 33.82 70.01 2.13
N SER A 15 34.50 70.55 1.12
CA SER A 15 35.20 69.86 0.03
C SER A 15 36.69 69.74 0.36
N ILE A 16 37.46 69.11 -0.56
CA ILE A 16 38.94 69.08 -0.72
C ILE A 16 39.60 67.84 -0.06
N THR A 17 40.40 66.94 -0.66
CA THR A 17 41.06 66.78 -1.99
C THR A 17 41.74 65.39 -2.11
N SER A 18 41.91 64.89 -3.36
CA SER A 18 43.07 64.16 -3.97
C SER A 18 43.72 62.94 -3.25
N LYS A 19 44.14 61.81 -3.85
CA LYS A 19 44.46 61.36 -5.24
C LYS A 19 44.71 59.80 -5.17
N PRO A 20 45.09 59.07 -6.25
CA PRO A 20 44.57 57.72 -6.56
C PRO A 20 45.53 56.56 -6.22
N SER A 21 45.02 55.34 -6.22
CA SER A 21 45.83 54.13 -6.47
C SER A 21 45.03 53.06 -7.22
N THR A 22 45.63 52.61 -8.31
CA THR A 22 45.24 51.55 -9.25
C THR A 22 45.37 50.14 -8.65
N SER A 23 44.44 49.23 -8.98
CA SER A 23 44.67 47.77 -9.20
C SER A 23 43.32 47.08 -9.50
N LEU A 24 43.03 46.74 -10.76
CA LEU A 24 43.01 45.37 -11.33
C LEU A 24 42.03 44.36 -10.70
N PHE A 25 41.06 43.95 -11.55
CA PHE A 25 40.38 42.65 -11.72
C PHE A 25 40.01 41.81 -10.49
N PHE A 26 38.74 41.41 -10.39
CA PHE A 26 38.30 40.01 -10.55
C PHE A 26 36.76 39.95 -10.47
N THR A 27 36.12 39.54 -11.56
CA THR A 27 34.72 39.11 -11.59
C THR A 27 34.57 37.83 -10.78
N THR A 28 33.95 37.90 -9.60
CA THR A 28 33.57 36.71 -8.83
C THR A 28 32.20 36.22 -9.31
N ARG A 29 32.19 35.04 -9.95
CA ARG A 29 31.00 34.21 -10.16
C ARG A 29 30.32 34.00 -8.80
N ARG A 30 29.05 34.38 -8.67
CA ARG A 30 28.18 33.87 -7.60
C ARG A 30 27.89 32.40 -7.89
N SER A 31 28.54 31.50 -7.15
CA SER A 31 28.10 30.13 -6.98
C SER A 31 26.86 30.14 -6.09
N PHE A 32 25.73 29.64 -6.61
CA PHE A 32 24.59 29.28 -5.79
C PHE A 32 24.94 27.99 -5.02
N SER A 33 25.16 28.10 -3.72
CA SER A 33 25.24 26.94 -2.83
C SER A 33 23.82 26.47 -2.53
N VAL A 34 23.45 25.31 -3.08
CA VAL A 34 22.29 24.53 -2.64
C VAL A 34 22.58 24.09 -1.19
N PRO A 35 21.67 24.28 -0.23
CA PRO A 35 21.92 23.85 1.14
C PRO A 35 21.96 22.32 1.19
N LEU A 36 23.10 21.78 1.61
CA LEU A 36 23.26 20.39 2.01
C LEU A 36 22.33 20.17 3.21
N TYR A 37 21.27 19.39 3.04
CA TYR A 37 20.48 18.89 4.16
C TYR A 37 21.38 17.96 5.00
N SER A 38 21.79 18.44 6.16
CA SER A 38 22.38 17.62 7.21
C SER A 38 21.25 16.86 7.89
N PRO A 39 21.30 15.52 8.02
CA PRO A 39 20.28 14.81 8.77
C PRO A 39 20.52 15.12 10.25
N LEU A 40 19.65 15.96 10.82
CA LEU A 40 19.46 15.96 12.25
C LEU A 40 18.93 14.55 12.58
N ALA A 41 19.82 13.69 13.04
CA ALA A 41 19.47 12.42 13.65
C ALA A 41 18.68 12.73 14.93
N LEU A 42 17.38 12.99 14.75
CA LEU A 42 16.41 12.89 15.82
C LEU A 42 16.48 11.45 16.29
N ALA A 43 16.87 11.26 17.54
CA ALA A 43 16.76 10.00 18.24
C ALA A 43 15.28 9.60 18.25
N VAL A 44 14.85 8.89 17.22
CA VAL A 44 13.64 8.08 17.24
C VAL A 44 13.93 7.04 18.31
N SER A 45 13.34 7.22 19.49
CA SER A 45 13.06 6.11 20.38
C SER A 45 12.48 5.01 19.51
N SER A 46 13.24 3.96 19.24
CA SER A 46 12.81 2.85 18.38
C SER A 46 11.67 2.14 19.08
N MET A 47 10.45 2.63 18.91
CA MET A 47 9.24 1.88 19.19
C MET A 47 9.35 0.61 18.35
N SER A 48 9.65 -0.50 19.01
CA SER A 48 9.72 -1.80 18.35
C SER A 48 8.30 -2.30 18.16
N TYR A 49 7.87 -2.46 16.90
CA TYR A 49 6.58 -3.04 16.52
C TYR A 49 6.65 -4.58 16.44
N GLU A 50 7.57 -5.22 17.16
CA GLU A 50 7.80 -6.67 17.11
C GLU A 50 6.56 -7.49 17.49
N LYS A 51 5.84 -7.07 18.54
CA LYS A 51 4.63 -7.77 19.00
C LYS A 51 3.50 -7.62 17.99
N GLU A 52 3.32 -6.41 17.49
CA GLU A 52 2.35 -6.07 16.45
C GLU A 52 2.63 -6.86 15.17
N LEU A 53 3.90 -6.99 14.77
CA LEU A 53 4.30 -7.77 13.61
C LEU A 53 4.06 -9.27 13.79
N ALA A 54 4.38 -9.82 14.95
CA ALA A 54 4.09 -11.22 15.25
C ALA A 54 2.58 -11.50 15.18
N ALA A 55 1.75 -10.64 15.79
CA ALA A 55 0.31 -10.73 15.77
C ALA A 55 -0.26 -10.60 14.35
N ALA A 56 0.20 -9.60 13.58
CA ALA A 56 -0.23 -9.36 12.21
C ALA A 56 0.11 -10.52 11.27
N LYS A 57 1.33 -11.07 11.37
CA LYS A 57 1.73 -12.26 10.60
C LYS A 57 0.85 -13.46 10.93
N LYS A 58 0.58 -13.72 12.22
CA LYS A 58 -0.29 -14.82 12.66
C LYS A 58 -1.72 -14.65 12.14
N ALA A 59 -2.29 -13.44 12.29
CA ALA A 59 -3.62 -13.09 11.82
C ALA A 59 -3.77 -13.27 10.31
N ALA A 60 -2.85 -12.68 9.52
CA ALA A 60 -2.88 -12.76 8.06
C ALA A 60 -2.67 -14.19 7.55
N SER A 61 -1.79 -14.99 8.17
CA SER A 61 -1.61 -16.40 7.82
C SER A 61 -2.87 -17.25 8.08
N LEU A 62 -3.63 -16.95 9.14
CA LEU A 62 -4.89 -17.66 9.42
C LEU A 62 -6.01 -17.26 8.44
N ALA A 63 -6.15 -15.98 8.16
CA ALA A 63 -7.05 -15.49 7.13
C ALA A 63 -6.74 -16.11 5.75
N ALA A 64 -5.47 -16.13 5.36
CA ALA A 64 -5.02 -16.78 4.13
C ALA A 64 -5.40 -18.26 4.06
N ARG A 65 -5.27 -19.01 5.17
CA ARG A 65 -5.68 -20.43 5.25
C ARG A 65 -7.19 -20.59 5.06
N LEU A 66 -8.00 -19.74 5.70
CA LEU A 66 -9.45 -19.74 5.51
C LEU A 66 -9.80 -19.47 4.04
N CYS A 67 -9.21 -18.43 3.44
CA CYS A 67 -9.40 -18.09 2.04
C CYS A 67 -9.02 -19.23 1.09
N GLN A 68 -7.86 -19.87 1.28
CA GLN A 68 -7.45 -21.02 0.48
C GLN A 68 -8.46 -22.17 0.57
N LYS A 69 -9.01 -22.44 1.76
CA LYS A 69 -10.02 -23.47 1.94
C LYS A 69 -11.31 -23.12 1.17
N VAL A 70 -11.80 -21.89 1.28
CA VAL A 70 -13.01 -21.44 0.59
C VAL A 70 -12.81 -21.45 -0.92
N GLN A 71 -11.69 -20.92 -1.43
CA GLN A 71 -11.39 -20.90 -2.86
C GLN A 71 -11.27 -22.33 -3.43
N LYS A 72 -10.62 -23.24 -2.72
CA LYS A 72 -10.52 -24.65 -3.14
C LYS A 72 -11.90 -25.30 -3.26
N ALA A 73 -12.78 -25.09 -2.28
CA ALA A 73 -14.14 -25.61 -2.32
C ALA A 73 -14.94 -25.02 -3.49
N LEU A 74 -14.81 -23.71 -3.73
CA LEU A 74 -15.44 -23.00 -4.85
C LEU A 74 -15.04 -23.59 -6.21
N LEU A 75 -13.73 -23.80 -6.43
CA LEU A 75 -13.21 -24.31 -7.70
C LEU A 75 -13.51 -25.81 -7.93
N GLN A 76 -13.79 -26.56 -6.86
CA GLN A 76 -14.13 -27.99 -6.93
C GLN A 76 -15.62 -28.27 -7.11
N SER A 77 -16.50 -27.32 -6.78
CA SER A 77 -17.93 -27.45 -7.07
C SER A 77 -18.19 -27.24 -8.57
N ASP A 78 -18.70 -28.25 -9.27
CA ASP A 78 -19.10 -28.23 -10.70
C ASP A 78 -20.19 -27.18 -11.05
N VAL A 79 -20.63 -26.39 -10.08
CA VAL A 79 -21.68 -25.38 -10.25
C VAL A 79 -21.05 -24.08 -10.76
N GLN A 80 -20.85 -24.00 -12.08
CA GLN A 80 -20.75 -22.74 -12.81
C GLN A 80 -22.09 -21.97 -12.75
N SER A 81 -22.52 -21.53 -11.57
CA SER A 81 -23.50 -20.45 -11.46
C SER A 81 -22.73 -19.14 -11.37
N LYS A 82 -22.58 -18.46 -12.52
CA LYS A 82 -21.78 -17.23 -12.71
C LYS A 82 -22.30 -15.99 -11.94
N SER A 83 -23.19 -16.16 -10.97
CA SER A 83 -23.82 -15.05 -10.23
C SER A 83 -23.85 -15.22 -8.71
N ASP A 84 -23.49 -16.38 -8.15
CA ASP A 84 -23.48 -16.55 -6.71
C ASP A 84 -22.21 -15.93 -6.10
N ARG A 85 -22.37 -14.75 -5.47
CA ARG A 85 -21.29 -14.04 -4.75
C ARG A 85 -21.10 -14.55 -3.32
N SER A 86 -21.93 -15.49 -2.85
CA SER A 86 -21.85 -16.09 -1.51
C SER A 86 -20.45 -16.59 -1.12
N PRO A 87 -19.69 -17.28 -1.99
CA PRO A 87 -18.37 -17.81 -1.64
C PRO A 87 -17.34 -16.72 -1.28
N VAL A 88 -17.38 -15.60 -2.01
CA VAL A 88 -16.56 -14.42 -1.74
C VAL A 88 -16.96 -13.82 -0.41
N THR A 89 -18.26 -13.55 -0.26
CA THR A 89 -18.83 -12.96 0.96
C THR A 89 -18.45 -13.74 2.22
N VAL A 90 -18.47 -15.07 2.17
CA VAL A 90 -18.07 -15.92 3.31
C VAL A 90 -16.57 -15.77 3.63
N ALA A 91 -15.72 -15.71 2.59
CA ALA A 91 -14.27 -15.60 2.78
C ALA A 91 -13.85 -14.20 3.27
N ASP A 92 -14.47 -13.13 2.77
CA ASP A 92 -14.24 -11.75 3.19
C ASP A 92 -14.57 -11.56 4.68
N TYR A 93 -15.81 -11.88 5.07
CA TYR A 93 -16.26 -11.76 6.46
C TYR A 93 -15.49 -12.68 7.41
N GLY A 94 -15.24 -13.93 6.99
CA GLY A 94 -14.49 -14.89 7.81
C GLY A 94 -13.05 -14.45 8.06
N SER A 95 -12.38 -13.91 7.03
CA SER A 95 -11.02 -13.38 7.15
C SER A 95 -10.96 -12.14 8.02
N GLN A 96 -11.91 -11.20 7.86
CA GLN A 96 -12.00 -10.02 8.72
C GLN A 96 -12.25 -10.39 10.17
N ALA A 97 -13.17 -11.32 10.44
CA ALA A 97 -13.44 -11.82 11.79
C ALA A 97 -12.20 -12.46 12.42
N LEU A 98 -11.48 -13.31 11.67
CA LEU A 98 -10.25 -13.95 12.15
C LEU A 98 -9.16 -12.93 12.47
N VAL A 99 -8.90 -11.98 11.58
CA VAL A 99 -7.85 -10.96 11.79
C VAL A 99 -8.17 -10.12 13.02
N SER A 100 -9.40 -9.62 13.12
CA SER A 100 -9.89 -8.85 14.25
C SER A 100 -9.70 -9.61 15.58
N PHE A 101 -10.20 -10.85 15.63
CA PHE A 101 -10.11 -11.70 16.82
C PHE A 101 -8.66 -11.98 17.24
N VAL A 102 -7.79 -12.34 16.28
CA VAL A 102 -6.39 -12.66 16.57
C VAL A 102 -5.64 -11.43 17.06
N LEU A 103 -5.83 -10.27 16.45
CA LEU A 103 -5.17 -9.04 16.88
C LEU A 103 -5.61 -8.62 18.29
N GLU A 104 -6.91 -8.64 18.59
CA GLU A 104 -7.41 -8.36 19.95
C GLU A 104 -6.84 -9.33 20.99
N ARG A 105 -6.72 -10.61 20.63
CA ARG A 105 -6.25 -11.65 21.53
C ARG A 105 -4.76 -11.53 21.84
N GLU A 106 -3.96 -11.23 20.83
CA GLU A 106 -2.49 -11.13 20.94
C GLU A 106 -2.06 -9.75 21.52
N LEU A 107 -2.90 -8.72 21.43
CA LEU A 107 -2.61 -7.34 21.84
C LEU A 107 -3.67 -6.75 22.80
N PRO A 108 -3.92 -7.35 23.99
CA PRO A 108 -5.05 -6.97 24.84
C PRO A 108 -4.91 -5.65 25.61
N SER A 109 -3.71 -5.05 25.66
CA SER A 109 -3.44 -3.84 26.45
C SER A 109 -3.59 -2.52 25.69
N GLU A 110 -3.85 -2.59 24.37
CA GLU A 110 -3.92 -1.43 23.49
C GLU A 110 -5.38 -1.11 23.14
N PRO A 111 -5.77 0.17 22.98
CA PRO A 111 -7.08 0.49 22.43
C PRO A 111 -7.19 -0.07 21.01
N PHE A 112 -8.14 -0.98 20.81
CA PHE A 112 -8.34 -1.62 19.50
C PHE A 112 -9.09 -0.69 18.55
N SER A 113 -8.48 -0.39 17.42
CA SER A 113 -9.11 0.33 16.31
C SER A 113 -8.70 -0.32 15.01
N MET A 114 -9.67 -0.66 14.18
CA MET A 114 -9.44 -1.22 12.85
C MET A 114 -10.33 -0.55 11.81
N VAL A 115 -9.75 -0.17 10.68
CA VAL A 115 -10.44 0.25 9.46
C VAL A 115 -10.44 -0.96 8.53
N ALA A 116 -11.60 -1.53 8.25
CA ALA A 116 -11.71 -2.69 7.37
C ALA A 116 -12.88 -2.53 6.39
N GLU A 117 -12.81 -3.24 5.27
CA GLU A 117 -13.78 -3.11 4.17
C GLU A 117 -15.21 -3.48 4.57
N GLU A 118 -15.39 -4.57 5.32
CA GLU A 118 -16.69 -5.19 5.51
C GLU A 118 -17.40 -4.72 6.78
N ASP A 119 -18.73 -4.81 6.81
CA ASP A 119 -19.55 -4.61 8.01
C ASP A 119 -20.66 -5.65 8.16
N SER A 120 -21.09 -5.93 9.38
CA SER A 120 -22.03 -7.04 9.62
C SER A 120 -23.50 -6.74 9.28
N GLY A 121 -23.83 -5.57 8.74
CA GLY A 121 -25.20 -5.09 8.56
C GLY A 121 -26.09 -6.04 7.76
N ASP A 122 -25.55 -6.62 6.69
CA ASP A 122 -26.28 -7.60 5.86
C ASP A 122 -26.41 -8.97 6.53
N LEU A 123 -25.41 -9.38 7.31
CA LEU A 123 -25.42 -10.66 8.05
C LEU A 123 -26.46 -10.68 9.18
N ARG A 124 -26.81 -9.50 9.73
CA ARG A 124 -27.83 -9.36 10.77
C ARG A 124 -29.27 -9.48 10.24
N LYS A 125 -29.47 -9.47 8.92
CA LYS A 125 -30.79 -9.67 8.29
C LYS A 125 -31.15 -11.16 8.28
N GLU A 126 -32.45 -11.46 8.13
CA GLU A 126 -32.93 -12.84 8.02
C GLU A 126 -32.29 -13.58 6.83
N SER A 127 -32.10 -12.89 5.70
CA SER A 127 -31.42 -13.42 4.51
C SER A 127 -29.92 -13.71 4.73
N GLY A 128 -29.31 -13.18 5.78
CA GLY A 128 -27.88 -13.32 6.08
C GLY A 128 -27.55 -14.45 7.07
N GLN A 129 -28.55 -15.08 7.70
CA GLN A 129 -28.34 -16.04 8.78
C GLN A 129 -27.61 -17.32 8.34
N GLU A 130 -27.92 -17.83 7.14
CA GLU A 130 -27.22 -19.00 6.58
C GLU A 130 -25.74 -18.67 6.30
N THR A 131 -25.48 -17.50 5.72
CA THR A 131 -24.11 -17.01 5.47
C THR A 131 -23.36 -16.85 6.78
N LEU A 132 -23.97 -16.24 7.81
CA LEU A 132 -23.37 -16.07 9.14
C LEU A 132 -23.04 -17.41 9.80
N HIS A 133 -23.92 -18.41 9.67
CA HIS A 133 -23.65 -19.76 10.17
C HIS A 133 -22.40 -20.35 9.51
N ARG A 134 -22.32 -20.30 8.18
CA ARG A 134 -21.16 -20.80 7.41
C ARG A 134 -19.87 -20.07 7.76
N ILE A 135 -19.92 -18.75 7.93
CA ILE A 135 -18.77 -17.94 8.39
C ILE A 135 -18.32 -18.43 9.77
N THR A 136 -19.26 -18.58 10.70
CA THR A 136 -18.97 -18.98 12.09
C THR A 136 -18.33 -20.37 12.15
N GLU A 137 -18.82 -21.32 11.36
CA GLU A 137 -18.22 -22.67 11.26
C GLU A 137 -16.78 -22.61 10.73
N LEU A 138 -16.56 -21.89 9.62
CA LEU A 138 -15.24 -21.80 8.99
C LEU A 138 -14.21 -21.09 9.87
N VAL A 139 -14.62 -20.03 10.56
CA VAL A 139 -13.77 -19.30 11.51
C VAL A 139 -13.35 -20.24 12.65
N ASN A 140 -14.30 -20.93 13.28
CA ASN A 140 -14.03 -21.85 14.38
C ASN A 140 -13.17 -23.04 13.97
N GLU A 141 -13.41 -23.60 12.79
CA GLU A 141 -12.58 -24.68 12.25
C GLU A 141 -11.14 -24.22 12.02
N THR A 142 -10.97 -23.03 11.44
CA THR A 142 -9.65 -22.44 11.19
C THR A 142 -8.89 -22.21 12.49
N LEU A 143 -9.54 -21.63 13.51
CA LEU A 143 -8.96 -21.42 14.84
C LEU A 143 -8.58 -22.74 15.52
N SER A 144 -9.45 -23.76 15.41
CA SER A 144 -9.20 -25.08 15.99
C SER A 144 -7.99 -25.77 15.36
N SER A 145 -7.76 -25.57 14.06
CA SER A 145 -6.60 -26.13 13.33
C SER A 145 -5.25 -25.54 13.72
N GLU A 146 -5.22 -24.35 14.32
CA GLU A 146 -3.96 -23.68 14.73
C GLU A 146 -3.45 -24.19 16.09
N GLY A 147 -4.34 -24.72 16.93
CA GLY A 147 -4.01 -25.31 18.24
C GLY A 147 -3.97 -24.30 19.39
N SER A 148 -3.44 -23.09 19.19
CA SER A 148 -3.35 -22.03 20.22
C SER A 148 -4.70 -21.45 20.63
N TYR A 149 -5.73 -21.61 19.78
CA TYR A 149 -7.08 -21.08 20.00
C TYR A 149 -8.13 -22.18 20.24
N SER A 150 -7.72 -23.43 20.42
CA SER A 150 -8.61 -24.59 20.54
C SER A 150 -9.66 -24.50 21.68
N ALA A 151 -9.43 -23.66 22.69
CA ALA A 151 -10.38 -23.41 23.78
C ALA A 151 -11.35 -22.23 23.52
N SER A 152 -11.25 -21.55 22.37
CA SER A 152 -11.98 -20.31 22.05
C SER A 152 -12.96 -20.50 20.89
N THR A 153 -14.03 -21.24 21.12
CA THR A 153 -15.14 -21.33 20.15
C THR A 153 -15.93 -20.04 20.17
N LEU A 154 -16.00 -19.36 19.02
CA LEU A 154 -16.74 -18.13 18.82
C LEU A 154 -18.21 -18.43 18.53
N THR A 155 -19.10 -17.68 19.17
CA THR A 155 -20.52 -17.64 18.82
C THR A 155 -20.74 -16.79 17.56
N ALA A 156 -21.93 -16.88 16.95
CA ALA A 156 -22.29 -16.00 15.85
C ALA A 156 -22.22 -14.51 16.23
N GLU A 157 -22.57 -14.15 17.47
CA GLU A 157 -22.45 -12.76 17.94
C GLU A 157 -20.99 -12.34 18.12
N ASP A 158 -20.10 -13.23 18.55
CA ASP A 158 -18.66 -12.94 18.60
C ASP A 158 -18.09 -12.66 17.21
N VAL A 159 -18.53 -13.42 16.20
CA VAL A 159 -18.15 -13.21 14.80
C VAL A 159 -18.66 -11.87 14.29
N LEU A 160 -19.93 -11.53 14.53
CA LEU A 160 -20.51 -10.23 14.15
C LEU A 160 -19.76 -9.07 14.81
N ARG A 161 -19.43 -9.19 16.11
CA ARG A 161 -18.62 -8.20 16.83
C ARG A 161 -17.23 -8.07 16.24
N ALA A 162 -16.56 -9.19 15.96
CA ALA A 162 -15.22 -9.17 15.36
C ALA A 162 -15.22 -8.48 13.99
N ILE A 163 -16.23 -8.71 13.15
CA ILE A 163 -16.42 -7.99 11.88
C ILE A 163 -16.61 -6.49 12.14
N ASP A 164 -17.52 -6.13 13.05
CA ASP A 164 -17.88 -4.73 13.33
C ASP A 164 -16.77 -3.90 13.99
N ASN A 165 -15.75 -4.54 14.56
CA ASN A 165 -14.55 -3.81 15.01
C ASN A 165 -13.80 -3.10 13.87
N GLY A 166 -14.07 -3.45 12.60
CA GLY A 166 -13.54 -2.82 11.39
C GLY A 166 -14.15 -1.45 11.04
N LYS A 167 -15.07 -0.93 11.86
CA LYS A 167 -15.82 0.31 11.59
C LYS A 167 -15.09 1.61 11.94
N SER A 168 -13.80 1.57 12.31
CA SER A 168 -13.06 2.81 12.55
C SER A 168 -13.00 3.66 11.27
N GLU A 169 -13.03 4.97 11.44
CA GLU A 169 -12.80 5.91 10.35
C GLU A 169 -11.30 6.10 10.08
N GLY A 170 -10.42 5.62 10.96
CA GLY A 170 -9.00 5.92 10.94
C GLY A 170 -8.73 7.37 11.37
N GLY A 171 -7.62 7.95 10.93
CA GLY A 171 -7.34 9.36 11.15
C GLY A 171 -5.87 9.67 11.43
N PRO A 172 -5.58 10.93 11.84
CA PRO A 172 -4.23 11.43 12.00
C PRO A 172 -3.59 11.13 13.36
N THR A 173 -4.30 10.49 14.29
CA THR A 173 -3.86 10.32 15.68
C THR A 173 -4.15 8.93 16.20
N GLY A 174 -3.23 8.36 16.94
CA GLY A 174 -3.38 7.03 17.55
C GLY A 174 -3.09 5.90 16.58
N ARG A 175 -3.34 4.67 17.05
CA ARG A 175 -3.05 3.44 16.33
C ARG A 175 -4.29 2.90 15.65
N HIS A 176 -4.18 2.62 14.36
CA HIS A 176 -5.27 2.05 13.57
C HIS A 176 -4.75 0.90 12.72
N TRP A 177 -5.28 -0.30 12.93
CA TRP A 177 -5.14 -1.38 11.98
C TRP A 177 -5.93 -1.05 10.71
N VAL A 178 -5.41 -1.41 9.54
CA VAL A 178 -6.05 -1.22 8.24
C VAL A 178 -6.05 -2.54 7.52
N LEU A 179 -7.23 -3.06 7.18
CA LEU A 179 -7.41 -4.40 6.67
C LEU A 179 -8.24 -4.41 5.39
N ASP A 180 -7.70 -5.05 4.36
CA ASP A 180 -8.48 -5.65 3.28
C ASP A 180 -8.45 -7.18 3.46
N PRO A 181 -9.58 -7.82 3.79
CA PRO A 181 -9.61 -9.26 4.01
C PRO A 181 -9.28 -10.06 2.74
N ILE A 182 -9.76 -9.60 1.57
CA ILE A 182 -9.50 -10.19 0.25
C ILE A 182 -9.43 -9.08 -0.81
N ASP A 183 -8.23 -8.52 -0.94
CA ASP A 183 -7.94 -7.66 -2.08
C ASP A 183 -7.84 -8.52 -3.35
N GLY A 184 -8.54 -8.10 -4.41
CA GLY A 184 -8.61 -8.82 -5.68
C GLY A 184 -9.68 -9.91 -5.71
N THR A 185 -10.85 -9.68 -5.11
CA THR A 185 -12.03 -10.56 -5.12
C THR A 185 -12.34 -11.26 -6.46
N LYS A 186 -12.16 -10.56 -7.60
CA LYS A 186 -12.36 -11.17 -8.92
C LYS A 186 -11.29 -12.20 -9.27
N GLY A 187 -10.04 -11.93 -8.90
CA GLY A 187 -8.96 -12.91 -8.99
C GLY A 187 -9.22 -14.10 -8.08
N PHE A 188 -9.71 -13.86 -6.86
CA PHE A 188 -10.14 -14.92 -5.94
C PHE A 188 -11.20 -15.84 -6.58
N LEU A 189 -12.25 -15.28 -7.18
CA LEU A 189 -13.30 -16.06 -7.86
C LEU A 189 -12.80 -16.89 -9.04
N ARG A 190 -11.75 -16.44 -9.73
CA ARG A 190 -11.15 -17.14 -10.88
C ARG A 190 -10.13 -18.21 -10.50
N GLY A 191 -9.69 -18.25 -9.25
CA GLY A 191 -8.53 -19.05 -8.85
C GLY A 191 -7.19 -18.37 -9.15
N ASP A 192 -7.20 -17.09 -9.51
CA ASP A 192 -6.00 -16.28 -9.78
C ASP A 192 -5.47 -15.62 -8.48
N GLN A 193 -4.71 -14.54 -8.61
CA GLN A 193 -4.08 -13.83 -7.50
C GLN A 193 -5.08 -13.03 -6.67
N TYR A 194 -4.92 -13.10 -5.35
CA TYR A 194 -5.57 -12.27 -4.35
C TYR A 194 -4.63 -12.12 -3.14
N ALA A 195 -4.91 -11.17 -2.27
CA ALA A 195 -4.13 -10.98 -1.05
C ALA A 195 -5.01 -10.63 0.15
N THR A 196 -4.63 -11.09 1.34
CA THR A 196 -5.07 -10.46 2.59
C THR A 196 -4.05 -9.39 2.94
N ALA A 197 -4.48 -8.13 3.03
CA ALA A 197 -3.61 -6.98 3.23
C ALA A 197 -3.88 -6.32 4.58
N LEU A 198 -2.88 -6.34 5.46
CA LEU A 198 -2.98 -5.83 6.81
C LEU A 198 -1.85 -4.83 7.08
N ALA A 199 -2.19 -3.64 7.55
CA ALA A 199 -1.24 -2.62 7.94
C ALA A 199 -1.56 -2.03 9.32
N LEU A 200 -0.57 -1.42 9.94
CA LEU A 200 -0.75 -0.59 11.13
C LEU A 200 -0.39 0.85 10.80
N LEU A 201 -1.29 1.76 11.11
CA LEU A 201 -1.03 3.19 11.20
C LEU A 201 -0.69 3.57 12.64
N ASP A 202 0.30 4.45 12.82
CA ASP A 202 0.61 5.12 14.08
C ASP A 202 0.71 6.63 13.81
N ASP A 203 -0.18 7.41 14.41
CA ASP A 203 -0.37 8.85 14.14
C ASP A 203 -0.47 9.16 12.63
N GLY A 204 -1.33 8.39 11.95
CA GLY A 204 -1.62 8.54 10.51
C GLY A 204 -0.49 8.07 9.57
N LYS A 205 0.62 7.54 10.09
CA LYS A 205 1.73 7.01 9.30
C LYS A 205 1.69 5.50 9.25
N VAL A 206 1.88 4.91 8.07
CA VAL A 206 2.04 3.45 7.94
C VAL A 206 3.38 3.04 8.57
N VAL A 207 3.34 2.23 9.63
CA VAL A 207 4.53 1.79 10.38
C VAL A 207 4.85 0.30 10.23
N LEU A 208 3.86 -0.48 9.79
CA LEU A 208 3.94 -1.92 9.59
C LEU A 208 2.99 -2.36 8.49
N GLY A 209 3.39 -3.34 7.69
CA GLY A 209 2.54 -3.95 6.67
C GLY A 209 2.82 -5.44 6.49
N VAL A 210 1.76 -6.21 6.26
CA VAL A 210 1.76 -7.64 5.98
C VAL A 210 0.86 -7.90 4.77
N LEU A 211 1.39 -8.61 3.76
CA LEU A 211 0.63 -9.11 2.62
C LEU A 211 0.73 -10.63 2.60
N ALA A 212 -0.39 -11.31 2.84
CA ALA A 212 -0.50 -12.74 2.61
C ALA A 212 -1.04 -12.97 1.20
N CYS A 213 -0.24 -13.56 0.32
CA CYS A 213 -0.55 -13.79 -1.09
C CYS A 213 -0.61 -15.30 -1.36
N PRO A 214 -1.78 -15.96 -1.20
CA PRO A 214 -1.83 -17.43 -1.12
C PRO A 214 -1.56 -18.15 -2.42
N ASN A 215 -1.77 -17.48 -3.55
CA ASN A 215 -1.57 -18.03 -4.88
C ASN A 215 -0.29 -17.52 -5.55
N LEU A 216 0.49 -16.66 -4.89
CA LEU A 216 1.74 -16.15 -5.46
C LEU A 216 2.86 -17.19 -5.27
N PRO A 217 3.59 -17.57 -6.34
CA PRO A 217 4.68 -18.53 -6.25
C PRO A 217 5.83 -17.99 -5.40
N LEU A 218 6.54 -18.84 -4.65
CA LEU A 218 7.71 -18.41 -3.87
C LEU A 218 8.86 -17.90 -4.76
N GLU A 219 9.00 -18.46 -5.95
CA GLU A 219 10.00 -18.03 -6.92
C GLU A 219 9.56 -16.75 -7.67
N PRO A 220 10.52 -15.90 -8.07
CA PRO A 220 10.27 -14.73 -8.91
C PRO A 220 9.53 -15.07 -10.20
N ILE A 221 8.59 -14.22 -10.59
CA ILE A 221 7.89 -14.37 -11.88
C ILE A 221 8.92 -14.26 -13.01
N GLY A 222 9.04 -15.31 -13.83
CA GLY A 222 9.98 -15.36 -14.95
C GLY A 222 11.30 -16.09 -14.69
N SER A 223 11.52 -16.66 -13.49
CA SER A 223 12.61 -17.62 -13.30
C SER A 223 12.40 -18.84 -14.21
N SER A 224 13.42 -19.21 -14.98
CA SER A 224 13.38 -20.28 -15.99
C SER A 224 13.39 -21.70 -15.39
N SER A 225 12.82 -21.89 -14.20
CA SER A 225 12.57 -23.20 -13.60
C SER A 225 11.36 -23.84 -14.28
N GLN A 226 11.53 -24.18 -15.55
CA GLN A 226 10.80 -25.33 -16.10
C GLN A 226 11.16 -26.52 -15.20
N HIS A 227 10.14 -27.17 -14.61
CA HIS A 227 10.20 -28.30 -13.67
C HIS A 227 10.06 -27.95 -12.18
N SER A 228 8.88 -27.50 -11.79
CA SER A 228 8.22 -28.01 -10.58
C SER A 228 6.73 -28.19 -10.88
N PRO A 229 6.20 -29.43 -10.96
CA PRO A 229 4.79 -29.68 -11.33
C PRO A 229 3.78 -29.13 -10.31
N LEU A 230 4.25 -28.70 -9.14
CA LEU A 230 3.58 -27.85 -8.17
C LEU A 230 4.69 -27.03 -7.49
N GLY A 231 4.99 -25.83 -8.00
CA GLY A 231 5.85 -24.93 -7.23
C GLY A 231 5.17 -24.61 -5.89
N ASP A 232 5.94 -24.54 -4.80
CA ASP A 232 5.40 -24.06 -3.54
C ASP A 232 4.83 -22.64 -3.75
N VAL A 233 3.52 -22.50 -3.56
CA VAL A 233 2.80 -21.23 -3.64
C VAL A 233 2.41 -20.77 -2.24
N GLY A 234 2.20 -19.48 -2.10
CA GLY A 234 1.81 -18.87 -0.83
C GLY A 234 2.98 -18.11 -0.22
N CYS A 235 3.02 -16.81 -0.50
CA CYS A 235 3.99 -15.89 0.07
C CYS A 235 3.36 -15.08 1.21
N LEU A 236 4.17 -14.79 2.22
CA LEU A 236 3.88 -13.79 3.26
C LEU A 236 4.97 -12.72 3.20
N PHE A 237 4.62 -11.53 2.70
CA PHE A 237 5.49 -10.36 2.76
C PHE A 237 5.20 -9.58 4.02
N PHE A 238 6.23 -9.03 4.65
CA PHE A 238 6.06 -8.19 5.81
C PHE A 238 7.20 -7.18 5.97
N SER A 239 6.88 -6.04 6.57
CA SER A 239 7.81 -4.94 6.78
C SER A 239 7.42 -4.12 8.01
N THR A 240 8.42 -3.49 8.62
CA THR A 240 8.24 -2.44 9.64
C THR A 240 9.18 -1.30 9.31
N VAL A 241 8.80 -0.08 9.69
CA VAL A 241 9.56 1.13 9.37
C VAL A 241 11.05 0.99 9.75
N GLY A 242 11.93 1.17 8.77
CA GLY A 242 13.39 1.09 8.93
C GLY A 242 14.00 -0.32 9.04
N ALA A 243 13.21 -1.38 9.03
CA ALA A 243 13.71 -2.76 9.11
C ALA A 243 13.98 -3.39 7.73
N GLY A 244 13.39 -2.83 6.68
CA GLY A 244 13.34 -3.45 5.36
C GLY A 244 12.19 -4.47 5.22
N THR A 245 12.02 -4.97 3.99
CA THR A 245 10.98 -5.95 3.66
C THR A 245 11.51 -7.37 3.61
N TYR A 246 10.73 -8.28 4.17
CA TYR A 246 11.01 -9.71 4.18
C TYR A 246 9.85 -10.49 3.56
N MET A 247 10.18 -11.65 2.99
CA MET A 247 9.25 -12.63 2.45
C MET A 247 9.54 -13.98 3.10
N GLN A 248 8.48 -14.73 3.39
CA GLN A 248 8.55 -16.15 3.76
C GLN A 248 7.39 -16.92 3.14
N SER A 249 7.38 -18.25 3.22
CA SER A 249 6.18 -19.01 2.86
C SER A 249 5.04 -18.77 3.85
N LEU A 250 3.79 -19.02 3.44
CA LEU A 250 2.64 -18.95 4.36
C LEU A 250 2.76 -19.92 5.55
N ALA A 251 3.50 -21.03 5.39
CA ALA A 251 3.81 -21.97 6.47
C ALA A 251 4.95 -21.49 7.38
N GLY A 252 5.59 -20.35 7.07
CA GLY A 252 6.70 -19.78 7.84
C GLY A 252 8.06 -20.39 7.52
N SER A 253 8.18 -21.19 6.46
CA SER A 253 9.48 -21.66 5.96
C SER A 253 10.17 -20.59 5.11
N THR A 254 11.51 -20.61 5.11
CA THR A 254 12.39 -19.81 4.23
C THR A 254 12.19 -18.29 4.34
N LEU A 255 12.92 -17.66 5.26
CA LEU A 255 12.93 -16.21 5.41
C LEU A 255 13.97 -15.56 4.47
N THR A 256 13.51 -14.64 3.62
CA THR A 256 14.36 -13.93 2.66
C THR A 256 14.11 -12.43 2.75
N LYS A 257 15.18 -11.64 2.82
CA LYS A 257 15.08 -10.18 2.63
C LYS A 257 14.91 -9.88 1.15
N VAL A 258 13.93 -9.06 0.79
CA VAL A 258 13.61 -8.72 -0.60
C VAL A 258 13.96 -7.28 -0.91
N SER A 259 14.22 -7.00 -2.18
CA SER A 259 14.48 -5.65 -2.69
C SER A 259 13.85 -5.47 -4.06
N VAL A 260 13.39 -4.25 -4.34
CA VAL A 260 12.90 -3.88 -5.68
C VAL A 260 14.00 -4.06 -6.74
N SER A 261 13.59 -4.13 -8.01
CA SER A 261 14.54 -4.27 -9.12
C SER A 261 15.53 -3.10 -9.19
N THR A 262 16.75 -3.37 -9.66
CA THR A 262 17.78 -2.36 -9.90
C THR A 262 17.74 -1.77 -11.32
N THR A 263 16.66 -2.03 -12.08
CA THR A 263 16.50 -1.58 -13.46
C THR A 263 16.65 -0.06 -13.54
N GLU A 264 17.54 0.41 -14.42
CA GLU A 264 17.78 1.84 -14.66
C GLU A 264 17.21 2.30 -16.00
N ASN A 265 17.24 1.41 -16.99
CA ASN A 265 16.73 1.67 -18.32
C ASN A 265 15.23 1.34 -18.38
N SER A 266 14.40 2.34 -18.63
CA SER A 266 12.95 2.17 -18.73
C SER A 266 12.54 1.26 -19.89
N GLU A 267 13.36 1.11 -20.93
CA GLU A 267 13.06 0.20 -22.05
C GLU A 267 13.06 -1.28 -21.63
N GLU A 268 13.81 -1.61 -20.57
CA GLU A 268 13.95 -2.95 -19.98
C GLU A 268 13.00 -3.18 -18.81
N ALA A 269 12.21 -2.17 -18.43
CA ALA A 269 11.32 -2.26 -17.28
C ALA A 269 10.11 -3.17 -17.55
N SER A 270 9.88 -4.15 -16.68
CA SER A 270 8.60 -4.87 -16.63
C SER A 270 7.52 -4.00 -15.98
N PHE A 271 6.33 -4.05 -16.54
CA PHE A 271 5.21 -3.18 -16.18
C PHE A 271 4.04 -3.99 -15.62
N PHE A 272 3.59 -3.67 -14.41
CA PHE A 272 2.40 -4.28 -13.81
C PHE A 272 1.16 -3.41 -14.00
N GLU A 273 0.08 -4.03 -14.47
CA GLU A 273 -1.23 -3.41 -14.55
C GLU A 273 -2.31 -4.30 -13.92
N SER A 274 -3.42 -3.69 -13.50
CA SER A 274 -4.59 -4.43 -13.05
C SER A 274 -5.14 -5.29 -14.19
N TYR A 275 -5.48 -6.56 -13.90
CA TYR A 275 -6.09 -7.43 -14.91
C TYR A 275 -7.44 -6.87 -15.39
N GLU A 276 -8.20 -6.27 -14.48
CA GLU A 276 -9.52 -5.70 -14.75
C GLU A 276 -9.44 -4.30 -15.38
N ALA A 277 -9.98 -4.18 -16.59
CA ALA A 277 -10.04 -2.91 -17.33
C ALA A 277 -10.84 -1.80 -16.63
N ALA A 278 -11.79 -2.16 -15.76
CA ALA A 278 -12.55 -1.18 -14.99
C ALA A 278 -11.75 -0.58 -13.81
N HIS A 279 -10.57 -1.12 -13.49
CA HIS A 279 -9.78 -0.69 -12.32
C HIS A 279 -8.58 0.19 -12.70
N SER A 280 -8.32 0.39 -14.00
CA SER A 280 -7.27 1.28 -14.47
C SER A 280 -7.58 1.77 -15.89
N LEU A 281 -7.19 3.00 -16.17
CA LEU A 281 -7.29 3.59 -17.51
C LEU A 281 -6.19 3.04 -18.42
N HIS A 282 -6.47 1.91 -19.07
CA HIS A 282 -5.49 1.19 -19.92
C HIS A 282 -4.93 2.01 -21.08
N ASP A 283 -5.69 2.96 -21.63
CA ASP A 283 -5.20 3.86 -22.66
C ASP A 283 -4.12 4.82 -22.13
N LEU A 284 -4.30 5.29 -20.89
CA LEU A 284 -3.33 6.16 -20.22
C LEU A 284 -2.07 5.38 -19.86
N THR A 285 -2.20 4.18 -19.31
CA THR A 285 -1.03 3.33 -18.99
C THR A 285 -0.26 2.96 -20.25
N SER A 286 -0.95 2.67 -21.35
CA SER A 286 -0.33 2.42 -22.66
C SER A 286 0.44 3.63 -23.18
N SER A 287 -0.13 4.84 -23.06
CA SER A 287 0.56 6.09 -23.43
C SER A 287 1.83 6.32 -22.60
N ILE A 288 1.77 6.04 -21.30
CA ILE A 288 2.92 6.17 -20.39
C ILE A 288 4.02 5.16 -20.75
N ALA A 289 3.64 3.90 -21.00
CA ALA A 289 4.59 2.87 -21.42
C ALA A 289 5.30 3.23 -22.73
N GLN A 290 4.56 3.78 -23.71
CA GLN A 290 5.12 4.25 -24.98
C GLN A 290 6.12 5.40 -24.76
N LYS A 291 5.80 6.37 -23.90
CA LYS A 291 6.70 7.48 -23.56
C LYS A 291 7.98 7.04 -22.86
N LEU A 292 7.89 5.96 -22.08
CA LEU A 292 9.04 5.34 -21.41
C LEU A 292 9.86 4.42 -22.31
N GLY A 293 9.37 4.12 -23.52
CA GLY A 293 10.01 3.18 -24.44
C GLY A 293 9.98 1.73 -23.96
N VAL A 294 9.08 1.38 -23.03
CA VAL A 294 8.97 0.03 -22.48
C VAL A 294 8.70 -0.96 -23.61
N LYS A 295 9.55 -1.98 -23.74
CA LYS A 295 9.44 -3.03 -24.78
C LYS A 295 8.80 -4.31 -24.26
N ALA A 296 8.87 -4.56 -22.96
CA ALA A 296 8.29 -5.75 -22.35
C ALA A 296 6.75 -5.65 -22.34
N PRO A 297 6.03 -6.77 -22.56
CA PRO A 297 4.58 -6.78 -22.39
C PRO A 297 4.21 -6.55 -20.92
N PRO A 298 3.06 -5.93 -20.62
CA PRO A 298 2.61 -5.75 -19.25
C PRO A 298 2.26 -7.11 -18.62
N VAL A 299 2.63 -7.28 -17.36
CA VAL A 299 2.24 -8.43 -16.54
C VAL A 299 0.99 -8.04 -15.76
N ARG A 300 -0.08 -8.81 -15.95
CA ARG A 300 -1.38 -8.54 -15.31
C ARG A 300 -1.52 -9.37 -14.05
N ILE A 301 -1.65 -8.69 -12.92
CA ILE A 301 -1.81 -9.30 -11.59
C ILE A 301 -2.92 -8.55 -10.86
N ASP A 302 -3.92 -9.26 -10.35
CA ASP A 302 -4.92 -8.68 -9.45
C ASP A 302 -4.35 -8.47 -8.04
N SER A 303 -5.02 -7.66 -7.21
CA SER A 303 -4.66 -7.40 -5.80
C SER A 303 -3.30 -6.72 -5.55
N GLN A 304 -3.00 -6.50 -4.27
CA GLN A 304 -1.75 -6.05 -3.71
C GLN A 304 -0.65 -7.09 -3.82
N ALA A 305 -0.92 -8.29 -4.36
CA ALA A 305 0.12 -9.19 -4.87
C ALA A 305 1.08 -8.47 -5.85
N LYS A 306 0.61 -7.42 -6.55
CA LYS A 306 1.46 -6.50 -7.33
C LYS A 306 2.56 -5.82 -6.49
N TYR A 307 2.22 -5.30 -5.32
CA TYR A 307 3.20 -4.71 -4.40
C TYR A 307 4.17 -5.77 -3.87
N GLY A 308 3.67 -6.96 -3.54
CA GLY A 308 4.51 -8.10 -3.15
C GLY A 308 5.53 -8.47 -4.25
N ALA A 309 5.06 -8.67 -5.49
CA ALA A 309 5.90 -8.96 -6.65
C ALA A 309 6.93 -7.85 -6.94
N LEU A 310 6.52 -6.58 -6.85
CA LEU A 310 7.43 -5.44 -6.98
C LEU A 310 8.51 -5.44 -5.89
N SER A 311 8.14 -5.70 -4.64
CA SER A 311 9.06 -5.66 -3.49
C SER A 311 10.18 -6.71 -3.59
N ARG A 312 9.97 -7.79 -4.36
CA ARG A 312 10.97 -8.82 -4.65
C ARG A 312 11.62 -8.71 -6.03
N GLY A 313 11.31 -7.66 -6.78
CA GLY A 313 11.98 -7.34 -8.04
C GLY A 313 11.43 -8.03 -9.29
N ASP A 314 10.26 -8.68 -9.24
CA ASP A 314 9.64 -9.35 -10.39
C ASP A 314 9.23 -8.37 -11.51
N GLY A 315 9.08 -7.10 -11.15
CA GLY A 315 8.90 -6.02 -12.12
C GLY A 315 9.41 -4.70 -11.58
N ALA A 316 9.24 -3.66 -12.39
CA ALA A 316 9.87 -2.38 -12.14
C ALA A 316 8.86 -1.23 -11.95
N ILE A 317 7.68 -1.30 -12.57
CA ILE A 317 6.69 -0.22 -12.55
C ILE A 317 5.31 -0.80 -12.29
N TYR A 318 4.54 -0.17 -11.40
CA TYR A 318 3.11 -0.39 -11.23
C TYR A 318 2.39 0.95 -11.29
N LEU A 319 1.33 1.03 -12.11
CA LEU A 319 0.46 2.18 -12.21
C LEU A 319 -0.98 1.81 -11.90
N ARG A 320 -1.69 2.71 -11.23
CA ARG A 320 -3.12 2.63 -11.00
C ARG A 320 -3.76 4.00 -11.22
N PHE A 321 -4.63 4.09 -12.22
CA PHE A 321 -5.37 5.31 -12.52
C PHE A 321 -6.87 5.01 -12.46
N PRO A 322 -7.54 5.28 -11.34
CA PRO A 322 -8.97 5.00 -11.22
C PRO A 322 -9.79 5.88 -12.18
N HIS A 323 -10.97 5.40 -12.56
CA HIS A 323 -11.92 6.20 -13.33
C HIS A 323 -12.42 7.40 -12.50
N LYS A 324 -12.85 8.45 -13.20
CA LYS A 324 -13.36 9.68 -12.57
C LYS A 324 -14.51 9.36 -11.60
N GLY A 325 -14.41 9.89 -10.39
CA GLY A 325 -15.42 9.74 -9.33
C GLY A 325 -15.15 8.60 -8.34
N TYR A 326 -14.18 7.72 -8.63
CA TYR A 326 -13.71 6.74 -7.66
C TYR A 326 -12.63 7.34 -6.75
N ARG A 327 -12.72 7.07 -5.44
CA ARG A 327 -11.70 7.43 -4.44
C ARG A 327 -11.07 6.14 -3.95
N GLU A 328 -9.75 6.06 -4.01
CA GLU A 328 -9.01 4.90 -3.49
C GLU A 328 -9.24 4.76 -1.99
N LYS A 329 -9.44 3.52 -1.54
CA LYS A 329 -9.55 3.22 -0.11
C LYS A 329 -8.16 3.01 0.46
N ILE A 330 -7.94 3.32 1.74
CA ILE A 330 -6.61 3.16 2.35
C ILE A 330 -6.16 1.69 2.43
N TRP A 331 -7.11 0.76 2.56
CA TRP A 331 -6.80 -0.67 2.70
C TRP A 331 -6.32 -1.32 1.39
N ASP A 332 -6.62 -0.72 0.23
CA ASP A 332 -6.08 -1.15 -1.07
C ASP A 332 -4.57 -0.90 -1.23
N HIS A 333 -3.96 -0.10 -0.33
CA HIS A 333 -2.60 0.43 -0.54
C HIS A 333 -1.71 0.47 0.70
N ALA A 334 -2.24 0.55 1.92
CA ALA A 334 -1.42 0.76 3.12
C ALA A 334 -0.34 -0.31 3.29
N ALA A 335 -0.71 -1.60 3.24
CA ALA A 335 0.23 -2.71 3.41
C ALA A 335 1.23 -2.78 2.25
N GLY A 336 0.76 -2.68 1.01
CA GLY A 336 1.61 -2.67 -0.17
C GLY A 336 2.60 -1.50 -0.21
N CYS A 337 2.17 -0.31 0.23
CA CYS A 337 3.00 0.88 0.26
C CYS A 337 4.25 0.67 1.10
N ILE A 338 4.10 0.27 2.37
CA ILE A 338 5.25 0.06 3.24
C ILE A 338 6.11 -1.13 2.80
N VAL A 339 5.49 -2.20 2.32
CA VAL A 339 6.20 -3.39 1.78
C VAL A 339 7.11 -3.01 0.61
N VAL A 340 6.70 -2.08 -0.26
CA VAL A 340 7.56 -1.62 -1.36
C VAL A 340 8.57 -0.56 -0.92
N THR A 341 8.20 0.40 -0.08
CA THR A 341 9.14 1.45 0.35
C THR A 341 10.29 0.87 1.18
N GLU A 342 10.01 -0.07 2.08
CA GLU A 342 11.02 -0.77 2.88
C GLU A 342 11.87 -1.74 2.04
N ALA A 343 11.39 -2.15 0.86
CA ALA A 343 12.18 -2.89 -0.13
C ALA A 343 13.08 -1.99 -1.01
N GLY A 344 13.09 -0.68 -0.76
CA GLY A 344 13.85 0.32 -1.54
C GLY A 344 13.10 0.92 -2.72
N GLY A 345 11.80 0.67 -2.84
CA GLY A 345 10.93 1.29 -3.83
C GLY A 345 10.44 2.68 -3.42
N VAL A 346 9.66 3.29 -4.31
CA VAL A 346 9.03 4.59 -4.15
C VAL A 346 7.57 4.49 -4.58
N VAL A 347 6.67 5.01 -3.76
CA VAL A 347 5.21 5.00 -3.96
C VAL A 347 4.72 6.45 -3.84
N THR A 348 4.08 6.97 -4.90
CA THR A 348 3.54 8.34 -4.91
C THR A 348 2.22 8.42 -5.68
N ASP A 349 1.51 9.54 -5.56
CA ASP A 349 0.49 9.92 -6.55
C ASP A 349 1.14 10.37 -7.89
N ALA A 350 0.35 10.72 -8.91
CA ALA A 350 0.89 11.18 -10.19
C ALA A 350 1.51 12.59 -10.17
N ALA A 351 1.36 13.34 -9.08
CA ALA A 351 2.10 14.58 -8.86
C ALA A 351 3.47 14.34 -8.19
N GLY A 352 3.73 13.14 -7.70
CA GLY A 352 4.95 12.79 -6.98
C GLY A 352 4.86 13.02 -5.47
N ASN A 353 3.67 13.25 -4.93
CA ASN A 353 3.46 13.37 -3.49
C ASN A 353 3.38 11.98 -2.85
N ALA A 354 3.88 11.86 -1.61
CA ALA A 354 3.66 10.67 -0.80
C ALA A 354 2.17 10.51 -0.48
N LEU A 355 1.72 9.26 -0.37
CA LEU A 355 0.33 8.95 -0.03
C LEU A 355 0.04 9.32 1.44
N ASP A 356 -1.03 10.07 1.68
CA ASP A 356 -1.45 10.50 3.03
C ASP A 356 -2.56 9.59 3.58
N PHE A 357 -2.18 8.68 4.48
CA PHE A 357 -3.10 7.74 5.14
C PHE A 357 -3.80 8.33 6.37
N SER A 358 -3.57 9.61 6.69
CA SER A 358 -4.13 10.27 7.88
C SER A 358 -5.55 10.84 7.69
N ARG A 359 -6.09 10.79 6.46
CA ARG A 359 -7.35 11.45 6.06
C ARG A 359 -8.60 10.57 6.22
N GLY A 360 -8.48 9.50 6.98
CA GLY A 360 -9.54 8.54 7.25
C GLY A 360 -9.56 7.41 6.23
N ARG A 361 -10.75 6.92 5.85
CA ARG A 361 -10.92 5.69 5.04
C ARG A 361 -10.46 5.79 3.58
N TYR A 362 -10.21 6.99 3.07
CA TYR A 362 -9.92 7.24 1.66
C TYR A 362 -8.61 8.00 1.48
N LEU A 363 -7.95 7.79 0.34
CA LEU A 363 -6.80 8.58 -0.08
C LEU A 363 -7.23 9.80 -0.89
N ASP A 364 -6.70 10.96 -0.52
CA ASP A 364 -6.84 12.19 -1.28
C ASP A 364 -5.64 12.33 -2.23
N LEU A 365 -5.79 11.81 -3.45
CA LEU A 365 -4.71 11.69 -4.43
C LEU A 365 -4.74 12.80 -5.47
N HIS A 366 -3.57 13.28 -5.87
CA HIS A 366 -3.44 14.03 -7.12
C HIS A 366 -3.30 13.08 -8.32
N GLU A 367 -4.45 12.50 -8.71
CA GLU A 367 -4.65 11.54 -9.80
C GLU A 367 -3.81 10.27 -9.72
N GLY A 368 -4.43 9.12 -9.45
CA GLY A 368 -3.78 7.80 -9.52
C GLY A 368 -2.60 7.60 -8.56
N ILE A 369 -1.97 6.44 -8.70
CA ILE A 369 -0.82 5.98 -7.91
C ILE A 369 0.22 5.40 -8.86
N ILE A 370 1.47 5.76 -8.62
CA ILE A 370 2.63 5.27 -9.36
C ILE A 370 3.66 4.69 -8.39
N VAL A 371 4.21 3.55 -8.76
CA VAL A 371 5.13 2.79 -7.90
C VAL A 371 6.28 2.27 -8.75
N THR A 372 7.51 2.50 -8.29
CA THR A 372 8.71 2.01 -8.97
C THR A 372 9.92 1.99 -8.03
N ASN A 373 11.13 1.80 -8.56
CA ASN A 373 12.38 1.95 -7.82
C ASN A 373 12.87 3.41 -7.83
N GLN A 374 13.84 3.74 -6.99
CA GLN A 374 14.38 5.11 -6.90
C GLN A 374 14.98 5.63 -8.21
N ARG A 375 15.50 4.73 -9.06
CA ARG A 375 16.23 5.09 -10.28
C ARG A 375 15.28 5.49 -11.42
N LEU A 376 14.15 4.81 -11.54
CA LEU A 376 13.14 5.04 -12.59
C LEU A 376 12.11 6.11 -12.23
N MET A 377 11.95 6.47 -10.96
CA MET A 377 10.92 7.43 -10.54
C MET A 377 10.99 8.77 -11.30
N PRO A 378 12.16 9.41 -11.53
CA PRO A 378 12.21 10.68 -12.24
C PRO A 378 11.69 10.60 -13.70
N SER A 379 12.02 9.53 -14.42
CA SER A 379 11.56 9.33 -15.80
C SER A 379 10.10 8.92 -15.85
N LEU A 380 9.66 8.05 -14.94
CA LEU A 380 8.26 7.65 -14.80
C LEU A 380 7.35 8.84 -14.52
N LEU A 381 7.68 9.66 -13.52
CA LEU A 381 6.88 10.82 -13.14
C LEU A 381 6.73 11.81 -14.31
N LYS A 382 7.82 12.06 -15.03
CA LYS A 382 7.78 12.89 -16.24
C LYS A 382 6.84 12.31 -17.31
N ALA A 383 6.96 11.02 -17.61
CA ALA A 383 6.11 10.37 -18.61
C ALA A 383 4.63 10.39 -18.23
N VAL A 384 4.32 10.18 -16.94
CA VAL A 384 2.96 10.28 -16.38
C VAL A 384 2.39 11.68 -16.56
N GLN A 385 3.11 12.72 -16.14
CA GLN A 385 2.64 14.09 -16.23
C GLN A 385 2.39 14.54 -17.68
N GLU A 386 3.28 14.16 -18.60
CA GLU A 386 3.08 14.44 -20.03
C GLU A 386 1.85 13.72 -20.60
N ALA A 387 1.61 12.46 -20.20
CA ALA A 387 0.45 11.70 -20.68
C ALA A 387 -0.87 12.28 -20.15
N LEU A 388 -0.90 12.73 -18.90
CA LEU A 388 -2.06 13.39 -18.31
C LEU A 388 -2.36 14.74 -19.01
N GLN A 389 -1.35 15.57 -19.24
CA GLN A 389 -1.51 16.85 -19.95
C GLN A 389 -2.04 16.68 -21.37
N GLN A 390 -1.55 15.67 -22.11
CA GLN A 390 -2.04 15.35 -23.45
C GLN A 390 -3.52 14.97 -23.44
N ARG A 391 -3.94 14.18 -22.45
CA ARG A 391 -5.33 13.75 -22.31
C ARG A 391 -6.28 14.88 -21.93
N THR A 392 -5.86 15.79 -21.05
CA THR A 392 -6.65 17.00 -20.75
C THR A 392 -6.84 17.85 -22.00
N SER A 393 -5.80 17.97 -22.83
CA SER A 393 -5.83 18.75 -24.07
C SER A 393 -6.68 18.12 -25.17
N SER A 394 -6.88 16.79 -25.18
CA SER A 394 -7.73 16.09 -26.14
C SER A 394 -9.21 16.01 -25.74
N THR A 395 -9.53 16.38 -24.50
CA THR A 395 -10.91 16.33 -23.95
C THR A 395 -11.57 17.72 -23.93
N LEU A 396 -10.76 18.78 -24.11
CA LEU A 396 -11.17 20.16 -24.39
C LEU A 396 -11.35 20.33 -25.91
#